data_AF-A0A7J6XD97-F1
#
_entry.id   AF-A0A7J6XD97-F1
#
_cell.length_a   1.000
_cell.length_b   1.000
_cell.length_c   1.000
_cell.angle_alpha   90.00
_cell.angle_beta   90.00
_cell.angle_gamma   90.00
#
_symmetry.space_group_name_H-M   'P 1'
#
loop_
_entity.id
_entity.type
_entity.pdbx_description
1 polymer ?
#
loop_
_entity_poly.entity_id
_entity_poly.type
_entity_poly.pdbx_seq_one_letter_code
_entity_poly.pdbx_strand_id
1 'polypeptide(L)'
;MTLALLEDSGWYQANYSMADRLDWGRNQGTEFVASPCNLWKGAYHCNTTQLSGCTYNREAEGYCPIVSYSGELPQWARYFPQANKGGQSSLADYCTYFVAYSDGSCTDTNSARAPDRMLGEVRGSSSRCMTSSLVRTGFVRGSLTQGNGCYQHRCVNNSLEVAVDGMWRVCPEAGGPIQFSGFNGELICPAYHELCTTIPAPISHHCPSSCNYNGDCIEGKCTCFFGFHGHDCSKREILLKNCVFC
;
A
#
# COMPACT_ATOMS: atom_id res chain seq x y z
N MET A 1 -2.21 0.90 15.74
CA MET A 1 -3.10 2.08 15.91
C MET A 1 -4.13 1.83 17.01
N THR A 2 -5.07 0.90 16.85
CA THR A 2 -6.13 0.63 17.84
C THR A 2 -5.62 0.22 19.22
N LEU A 3 -4.56 -0.58 19.28
CA LEU A 3 -3.93 -1.00 20.54
C LEU A 3 -3.41 0.19 21.36
N ALA A 4 -2.77 1.17 20.72
CA ALA A 4 -2.27 2.37 21.38
C ALA A 4 -3.42 3.22 21.94
N LEU A 5 -4.50 3.38 21.17
CA LEU A 5 -5.69 4.09 21.65
C LEU A 5 -6.30 3.45 22.91
N LEU A 6 -6.34 2.11 22.97
CA LEU A 6 -6.84 1.39 24.15
C LEU A 6 -5.91 1.53 25.34
N GLU A 7 -4.60 1.55 25.13
CA GLU A 7 -3.62 1.77 26.18
C GLU A 7 -3.67 3.20 26.74
N ASP A 8 -3.79 4.21 25.86
CA ASP A 8 -3.91 5.63 26.23
C ASP A 8 -5.17 5.94 27.06
N SER A 9 -6.21 5.10 26.96
CA SER A 9 -7.39 5.20 27.82
C SER A 9 -7.09 4.93 29.31
N GLY A 10 -5.96 4.27 29.59
CA GLY A 10 -5.56 3.83 30.93
C GLY A 10 -6.30 2.58 31.43
N TRP A 11 -7.20 1.99 30.63
CA TRP A 11 -8.00 0.82 31.04
C TRP A 11 -7.36 -0.51 30.65
N TYR A 12 -6.44 -0.49 29.68
CA TYR A 12 -5.80 -1.67 29.12
C TYR A 12 -4.29 -1.48 29.05
N GLN A 13 -3.55 -2.57 29.11
CA GLN A 13 -2.13 -2.62 28.75
C GLN A 13 -2.01 -3.45 27.46
N ALA A 14 -1.48 -2.86 26.40
CA ALA A 14 -1.50 -3.47 25.08
C ALA A 14 -0.27 -4.36 24.86
N ASN A 15 -0.48 -5.58 24.36
CA ASN A 15 0.61 -6.43 23.90
C ASN A 15 0.89 -6.19 22.40
N TYR A 16 1.81 -5.28 22.10
CA TYR A 16 2.18 -4.94 20.72
C TYR A 16 2.88 -6.08 19.95
N SER A 17 3.38 -7.11 20.64
CA SER A 17 3.94 -8.28 19.94
C SER A 17 2.90 -9.08 19.16
N MET A 18 1.61 -8.90 19.46
CA MET A 18 0.48 -9.53 18.77
C MET A 18 -0.22 -8.57 17.81
N ALA A 19 0.36 -7.40 17.54
CA ALA A 19 -0.25 -6.41 16.68
C ALA A 19 -0.24 -6.88 15.21
N ASP A 20 -1.42 -6.87 14.59
CA ASP A 20 -1.51 -7.00 13.14
C ASP A 20 -0.88 -5.81 12.42
N ARG A 21 -0.46 -6.06 11.18
CA ARG A 21 0.23 -5.09 10.35
C ARG A 21 -0.76 -4.27 9.54
N LEU A 22 -0.80 -2.96 9.76
CA LEU A 22 -1.51 -2.03 8.88
C LEU A 22 -0.58 -1.60 7.75
N ASP A 23 -0.89 -2.04 6.53
CA ASP A 23 -0.07 -1.75 5.35
C ASP A 23 -0.40 -0.40 4.71
N TRP A 24 -1.62 0.10 4.89
CA TRP A 24 -2.06 1.38 4.33
C TRP A 24 -1.25 2.55 4.89
N GLY A 25 -0.62 3.33 4.01
CA GLY A 25 0.18 4.51 4.39
C GLY A 25 1.54 4.18 5.01
N ARG A 26 1.90 2.90 5.11
CA ARG A 26 3.15 2.48 5.73
C ARG A 26 4.36 2.97 4.93
N ASN A 27 5.32 3.56 5.65
CA ASN A 27 6.56 4.10 5.09
C ASN A 27 6.35 5.13 3.95
N GLN A 28 5.17 5.75 3.84
CA GLN A 28 4.90 6.77 2.83
C GLN A 28 5.39 8.18 3.24
N GLY A 29 5.83 8.34 4.49
CA GLY A 29 6.32 9.61 5.03
C GLY A 29 5.19 10.56 5.44
N THR A 30 5.58 11.71 5.98
CA THR A 30 4.64 12.72 6.52
C THR A 30 3.73 13.33 5.45
N GLU A 31 4.22 13.42 4.22
CA GLU A 31 3.45 13.91 3.07
C GLU A 31 2.19 13.09 2.80
N PHE A 32 2.19 11.80 3.13
CA PHE A 32 1.00 10.97 2.95
C PHE A 32 -0.18 11.47 3.81
N VAL A 33 0.10 12.06 4.97
CA VAL A 33 -0.93 12.56 5.90
C VAL A 33 -1.18 14.06 5.70
N ALA A 34 -0.13 14.82 5.41
CA ALA A 34 -0.22 16.28 5.33
C ALA A 34 -0.65 16.82 3.96
N SER A 35 -0.29 16.12 2.88
CA SER A 35 -0.58 16.56 1.52
C SER A 35 -1.90 15.97 0.99
N PRO A 36 -2.60 16.69 0.09
CA PRO A 36 -3.78 16.19 -0.61
C PRO A 36 -3.52 14.84 -1.31
N CYS A 37 -4.49 13.93 -1.23
CA CYS A 37 -4.32 12.56 -1.71
C CYS A 37 -4.14 12.40 -3.23
N ASN A 38 -4.47 13.42 -4.02
CA ASN A 38 -4.15 13.45 -5.44
C ASN A 38 -2.65 13.59 -5.73
N LEU A 39 -1.83 13.87 -4.71
CA LEU A 39 -0.37 13.88 -4.77
C LEU A 39 0.25 12.54 -4.32
N TRP A 40 -0.56 11.60 -3.81
CA TRP A 40 -0.06 10.29 -3.44
C TRP A 40 0.50 9.55 -4.66
N LYS A 41 1.43 8.64 -4.39
CA LYS A 41 2.20 7.92 -5.41
C LYS A 41 1.77 6.47 -5.51
N GLY A 42 1.95 5.88 -6.69
CA GLY A 42 1.71 4.46 -6.93
C GLY A 42 0.23 4.08 -6.73
N ALA A 43 0.00 2.91 -6.17
CA ALA A 43 -1.34 2.33 -6.01
C ALA A 43 -2.23 3.01 -4.96
N TYR A 44 -1.69 3.98 -4.21
CA TYR A 44 -2.48 4.81 -3.31
C TYR A 44 -3.33 5.86 -4.05
N HIS A 45 -3.06 6.12 -5.33
CA HIS A 45 -3.83 7.09 -6.10
C HIS A 45 -4.17 6.57 -7.50
N CYS A 46 -5.37 6.90 -7.96
CA CYS A 46 -5.81 6.65 -9.33
C CYS A 46 -6.65 7.83 -9.83
N ASN A 47 -6.57 8.13 -11.14
CA ASN A 47 -7.17 9.32 -11.74
C ASN A 47 -8.12 9.02 -12.92
N THR A 48 -8.29 7.75 -13.29
CA THR A 48 -9.14 7.33 -14.41
C THR A 48 -9.93 6.08 -14.07
N THR A 49 -11.19 6.03 -14.51
CA THR A 49 -12.07 4.85 -14.39
C THR A 49 -11.85 3.83 -15.49
N GLN A 50 -11.06 4.17 -16.52
CA GLN A 50 -10.89 3.34 -17.71
C GLN A 50 -9.85 2.21 -17.52
N LEU A 51 -9.13 2.21 -16.40
CA LEU A 51 -8.06 1.27 -16.12
C LEU A 51 -8.37 0.49 -14.84
N SER A 52 -8.19 -0.82 -14.91
CA SER A 52 -8.00 -1.66 -13.73
C SER A 52 -6.55 -1.52 -13.24
N GLY A 53 -6.34 -1.82 -11.97
CA GLY A 53 -5.01 -1.79 -11.39
C GLY A 53 -4.89 -2.70 -10.19
N CYS A 54 -3.77 -2.61 -9.49
CA CYS A 54 -3.54 -3.39 -8.28
C CYS A 54 -3.84 -2.55 -7.05
N THR A 55 -4.42 -3.18 -6.03
CA THR A 55 -4.52 -2.56 -4.70
C THR A 55 -3.14 -2.24 -4.15
N TYR A 56 -3.07 -1.30 -3.20
CA TYR A 56 -1.81 -0.84 -2.59
C TYR A 56 -0.95 -1.97 -1.99
N ASN A 57 -1.59 -3.02 -1.48
CA ASN A 57 -0.94 -4.20 -0.92
C ASN A 57 -0.73 -5.32 -1.97
N ARG A 58 -1.16 -5.09 -3.22
CA ARG A 58 -1.08 -6.03 -4.35
C ARG A 58 -1.81 -7.35 -4.10
N GLU A 59 -2.74 -7.42 -3.17
CA GLU A 59 -3.46 -8.65 -2.88
C GLU A 59 -4.65 -8.88 -3.79
N ALA A 60 -5.10 -7.84 -4.50
CA ALA A 60 -6.21 -7.94 -5.42
C ALA A 60 -6.02 -7.04 -6.64
N GLU A 61 -6.67 -7.47 -7.71
CA GLU A 61 -7.05 -6.61 -8.81
C GLU A 61 -8.19 -5.70 -8.39
N GLY A 62 -8.17 -4.47 -8.87
CA GLY A 62 -9.11 -3.44 -8.48
C GLY A 62 -9.43 -2.45 -9.58
N TYR A 63 -10.32 -1.53 -9.21
CA TYR A 63 -10.77 -0.43 -10.05
C TYR A 63 -10.65 0.89 -9.31
N CYS A 64 -10.72 1.98 -10.08
CA CYS A 64 -10.74 3.33 -9.53
C CYS A 64 -12.19 3.83 -9.40
N PRO A 65 -12.77 3.93 -8.18
CA PRO A 65 -14.17 4.29 -7.98
C PRO A 65 -14.37 5.82 -8.03
N ILE A 66 -14.21 6.42 -9.22
CA ILE A 66 -14.47 7.85 -9.43
C ILE A 66 -15.94 8.03 -9.77
N VAL A 67 -16.62 8.92 -9.03
CA VAL A 67 -18.04 9.21 -9.21
C VAL A 67 -18.27 10.71 -9.46
N SER A 68 -19.40 11.02 -10.10
CA SER A 68 -19.89 12.39 -10.26
C SER A 68 -21.06 12.61 -9.30
N TYR A 69 -20.91 13.56 -8.40
CA TYR A 69 -21.94 13.96 -7.44
C TYR A 69 -22.95 14.92 -8.08
N SER A 70 -24.16 14.95 -7.53
CA SER A 70 -25.22 15.88 -7.97
C SER A 70 -24.93 17.34 -7.60
N GLY A 71 -24.13 17.55 -6.55
CA GLY A 71 -23.66 18.87 -6.11
C GLY A 71 -22.13 18.94 -6.12
N GLU A 72 -21.60 20.14 -5.92
CA GLU A 72 -20.16 20.33 -5.79
C GLU A 72 -19.65 19.73 -4.47
N LEU A 73 -18.47 19.14 -4.52
CA LEU A 73 -17.76 18.71 -3.32
C LEU A 73 -17.24 19.93 -2.55
N PRO A 74 -16.99 19.81 -1.24
CA PRO A 74 -16.30 20.85 -0.46
C PRO A 74 -14.94 21.21 -1.06
N GLN A 75 -14.50 22.47 -0.92
CA GLN A 75 -13.25 22.94 -1.53
C GLN A 75 -12.02 22.09 -1.18
N TRP A 76 -11.95 21.55 0.04
CA TRP A 76 -10.86 20.69 0.50
C TRP A 76 -10.87 19.28 -0.13
N ALA A 77 -12.00 18.84 -0.70
CA ALA A 77 -12.20 17.53 -1.33
C ALA A 77 -12.17 17.58 -2.87
N ARG A 78 -11.88 18.75 -3.46
CA ARG A 78 -11.86 18.96 -4.92
C ARG A 78 -10.50 18.61 -5.49
N TYR A 79 -10.32 17.34 -5.85
CA TYR A 79 -9.08 16.81 -6.42
C TYR A 79 -9.05 16.79 -7.96
N PHE A 80 -10.21 16.96 -8.58
CA PHE A 80 -10.39 16.92 -10.04
C PHE A 80 -10.70 18.31 -10.59
N PRO A 81 -10.46 18.55 -11.90
CA PRO A 81 -10.87 19.80 -12.55
C PRO A 81 -12.38 20.09 -12.43
N GLN A 82 -13.20 19.03 -12.40
CA GLN A 82 -14.63 19.16 -12.14
C GLN A 82 -14.92 19.14 -10.63
N ALA A 83 -15.55 20.21 -10.13
CA ALA A 83 -15.83 20.39 -8.70
C ALA A 83 -16.78 19.33 -8.09
N ASN A 84 -17.52 18.59 -8.91
CA ASN A 84 -18.43 17.53 -8.48
C ASN A 84 -17.86 16.11 -8.68
N LYS A 85 -16.56 15.96 -8.99
CA LYS A 85 -15.92 14.65 -9.14
C LYS A 85 -14.98 14.33 -7.99
N GLY A 86 -15.04 13.08 -7.53
CA GLY A 86 -14.15 12.55 -6.51
C GLY A 86 -14.31 11.05 -6.33
N GLY A 87 -13.67 10.50 -5.31
CA GLY A 87 -13.82 9.11 -4.90
C GLY A 87 -15.20 8.84 -4.31
N GLN A 88 -15.60 7.57 -4.30
CA GLN A 88 -16.91 7.12 -3.83
C GLN A 88 -17.11 7.23 -2.31
N SER A 89 -16.03 7.22 -1.52
CA SER A 89 -16.12 7.16 -0.04
C SER A 89 -15.82 8.50 0.61
N SER A 90 -16.80 9.03 1.36
CA SER A 90 -16.61 10.21 2.21
C SER A 90 -15.73 9.93 3.44
N LEU A 91 -15.62 8.66 3.88
CA LEU A 91 -14.72 8.25 4.97
C LEU A 91 -13.25 8.28 4.57
N ALA A 92 -12.98 8.25 3.27
CA ALA A 92 -11.65 8.40 2.70
C ALA A 92 -11.47 9.79 2.07
N ASP A 93 -12.15 10.80 2.60
CA ASP A 93 -12.06 12.20 2.16
C ASP A 93 -12.32 12.42 0.66
N TYR A 94 -13.10 11.53 0.01
CA TYR A 94 -13.30 11.52 -1.44
C TYR A 94 -12.01 11.30 -2.25
N CYS A 95 -10.97 10.71 -1.65
CA CYS A 95 -9.76 10.30 -2.33
C CYS A 95 -10.02 9.13 -3.28
N THR A 96 -9.29 9.13 -4.40
CA THR A 96 -9.39 8.10 -5.43
C THR A 96 -8.18 7.18 -5.38
N TYR A 97 -8.41 5.93 -5.04
CA TYR A 97 -7.39 4.87 -4.95
C TYR A 97 -7.97 3.55 -5.47
N PHE A 98 -7.12 2.56 -5.73
CA PHE A 98 -7.59 1.26 -6.23
C PHE A 98 -8.32 0.48 -5.15
N VAL A 99 -9.60 0.20 -5.40
CA VAL A 99 -10.45 -0.66 -4.56
C VAL A 99 -10.54 -2.03 -5.21
N ALA A 100 -10.38 -3.09 -4.41
CA ALA A 100 -10.46 -4.46 -4.89
C ALA A 100 -11.82 -4.75 -5.53
N TYR A 101 -11.82 -5.49 -6.64
CA TYR A 101 -13.04 -6.15 -7.09
C TYR A 101 -13.45 -7.23 -6.09
N SER A 102 -14.75 -7.49 -5.97
CA SER A 102 -15.27 -8.54 -5.08
C SER A 102 -14.73 -9.93 -5.44
N ASP A 103 -14.41 -10.17 -6.71
CA ASP A 103 -13.82 -11.39 -7.26
C ASP A 103 -12.36 -11.23 -7.69
N GLY A 104 -11.72 -10.10 -7.35
CA GLY A 104 -10.38 -9.72 -7.81
C GLY A 104 -9.23 -10.23 -6.96
N SER A 105 -9.50 -11.02 -5.91
CA SER A 105 -8.44 -11.51 -5.02
C SER A 105 -7.40 -12.33 -5.79
N CYS A 106 -6.12 -12.03 -5.55
CA CYS A 106 -5.01 -12.83 -6.02
C CYS A 106 -4.59 -13.89 -5.00
N THR A 107 -4.89 -13.68 -3.72
CA THR A 107 -4.39 -14.50 -2.60
C THR A 107 -5.36 -15.60 -2.16
N ASP A 108 -6.65 -15.34 -2.24
CA ASP A 108 -7.73 -16.26 -1.86
C ASP A 108 -8.46 -16.77 -3.11
N THR A 109 -8.49 -18.09 -3.30
CA THR A 109 -9.12 -18.72 -4.47
C THR A 109 -10.60 -19.02 -4.27
N ASN A 110 -11.14 -18.93 -3.05
CA ASN A 110 -12.53 -19.33 -2.78
C ASN A 110 -13.55 -18.37 -3.38
N SER A 111 -13.23 -17.08 -3.41
CA SER A 111 -14.12 -16.01 -3.90
C SER A 111 -13.58 -15.31 -5.16
N ALA A 112 -12.43 -15.76 -5.68
CA ALA A 112 -11.79 -15.12 -6.82
C ALA A 112 -12.25 -15.72 -8.16
N ARG A 113 -12.25 -14.87 -9.19
CA ARG A 113 -12.44 -15.30 -10.59
C ARG A 113 -11.34 -16.26 -11.06
N ALA A 114 -11.68 -17.10 -12.02
CA ALA A 114 -10.73 -18.06 -12.59
C ALA A 114 -9.55 -17.34 -13.28
N PRO A 115 -8.31 -17.87 -13.15
CA PRO A 115 -7.13 -17.32 -13.83
C PRO A 115 -7.18 -17.45 -15.35
N ASP A 116 -6.84 -16.34 -16.01
CA ASP A 116 -6.68 -16.32 -17.46
C ASP A 116 -5.32 -16.89 -17.86
N ARG A 117 -5.34 -18.16 -18.29
CA ARG A 117 -4.15 -18.89 -18.77
C ARG A 117 -3.54 -18.30 -20.04
N MET A 118 -4.29 -17.50 -20.80
CA MET A 118 -3.77 -16.80 -21.98
C MET A 118 -2.94 -15.58 -21.58
N LEU A 119 -3.14 -15.04 -20.38
CA LEU A 119 -2.33 -13.96 -19.79
C LEU A 119 -1.29 -14.48 -18.79
N GLY A 120 -1.23 -15.81 -18.61
CA GLY A 120 -0.31 -16.50 -17.72
C GLY A 120 -0.60 -16.30 -16.24
N GLU A 121 -1.86 -15.98 -15.89
CA GLU A 121 -2.27 -15.74 -14.51
C GLU A 121 -2.28 -17.01 -13.65
N VAL A 122 -1.99 -16.83 -12.36
CA VAL A 122 -2.17 -17.82 -11.31
C VAL A 122 -2.64 -17.12 -10.03
N ARG A 123 -3.62 -17.71 -9.35
CA ARG A 123 -4.12 -17.24 -8.05
C ARG A 123 -3.79 -18.24 -6.94
N GLY A 124 -3.54 -17.74 -5.73
CA GLY A 124 -3.16 -18.53 -4.57
C GLY A 124 -2.41 -17.68 -3.53
N SER A 125 -2.12 -18.24 -2.36
CA SER A 125 -1.52 -17.50 -1.24
C SER A 125 -0.19 -16.80 -1.57
N SER A 126 0.59 -17.37 -2.49
CA SER A 126 1.84 -16.80 -3.02
C SER A 126 1.66 -15.92 -4.26
N SER A 127 0.45 -15.60 -4.67
CA SER A 127 0.19 -14.72 -5.81
C SER A 127 -0.05 -13.27 -5.37
N ARG A 128 0.36 -12.33 -6.22
CA ARG A 128 0.13 -10.90 -6.04
C ARG A 128 -0.21 -10.26 -7.39
N CYS A 129 -0.94 -9.15 -7.33
CA CYS A 129 -1.32 -8.35 -8.48
C CYS A 129 -0.11 -7.58 -9.00
N MET A 130 0.11 -7.67 -10.31
CA MET A 130 1.14 -6.94 -11.04
C MET A 130 0.57 -6.36 -12.33
N THR A 131 1.11 -5.22 -12.76
CA THR A 131 0.78 -4.65 -14.06
C THR A 131 1.37 -5.55 -15.15
N SER A 132 0.57 -5.91 -16.15
CA SER A 132 0.92 -6.89 -17.17
C SER A 132 0.27 -6.59 -18.52
N SER A 133 1.09 -6.58 -19.56
CA SER A 133 0.64 -6.63 -20.95
C SER A 133 0.81 -8.03 -21.57
N LEU A 134 1.15 -9.04 -20.76
CA LEU A 134 1.40 -10.40 -21.24
C LEU A 134 0.19 -11.00 -21.96
N VAL A 135 0.45 -11.58 -23.14
CA VAL A 135 -0.51 -12.38 -23.91
C VAL A 135 0.25 -13.53 -24.56
N ARG A 136 -0.24 -14.76 -24.42
CA ARG A 136 0.39 -15.94 -25.01
C ARG A 136 0.53 -15.79 -26.53
N THR A 137 1.69 -16.17 -27.07
CA THR A 137 1.96 -16.10 -28.52
C THR A 137 0.87 -16.86 -29.29
N GLY A 138 0.34 -16.22 -30.34
CA GLY A 138 -0.79 -16.74 -31.13
C GLY A 138 -2.17 -16.23 -30.69
N PHE A 139 -2.24 -15.51 -29.56
CA PHE A 139 -3.46 -14.88 -29.08
C PHE A 139 -3.33 -13.35 -29.11
N VAL A 140 -4.48 -12.68 -29.23
CA VAL A 140 -4.59 -11.22 -29.17
C VAL A 140 -5.44 -10.82 -27.98
N ARG A 141 -5.07 -9.73 -27.31
CA ARG A 141 -5.89 -9.17 -26.23
C ARG A 141 -7.07 -8.45 -26.86
N GLY A 142 -8.30 -8.76 -26.42
CA GLY A 142 -9.50 -8.06 -26.87
C GLY A 142 -9.56 -6.59 -26.42
N SER A 143 -8.81 -6.23 -25.37
CA SER A 143 -8.66 -4.85 -24.89
C SER A 143 -7.22 -4.37 -25.08
N LEU A 144 -7.06 -3.15 -25.61
CA LEU A 144 -5.76 -2.48 -25.82
C LEU A 144 -5.20 -1.82 -24.54
N THR A 145 -5.97 -1.79 -23.45
CA THR A 145 -5.51 -1.19 -22.19
C THR A 145 -4.44 -2.07 -21.53
N GLN A 146 -3.40 -1.43 -20.98
CA GLN A 146 -2.44 -2.09 -20.09
C GLN A 146 -3.22 -2.79 -18.99
N GLY A 147 -3.06 -4.11 -18.90
CA GLY A 147 -3.74 -4.92 -17.93
C GLY A 147 -2.99 -4.99 -16.61
N ASN A 148 -3.63 -5.61 -15.66
CA ASN A 148 -3.03 -6.17 -14.46
C ASN A 148 -3.49 -7.62 -14.36
N GLY A 149 -2.80 -8.40 -13.54
CA GLY A 149 -3.14 -9.80 -13.32
C GLY A 149 -2.45 -10.36 -12.10
N CYS A 150 -2.88 -11.56 -11.71
CA CYS A 150 -2.33 -12.26 -10.54
C CYS A 150 -1.20 -13.19 -10.96
N TYR A 151 -0.03 -13.03 -10.35
CA TYR A 151 1.16 -13.82 -10.65
C TYR A 151 1.80 -14.32 -9.36
N GLN A 152 2.29 -15.56 -9.39
CA GLN A 152 3.01 -16.14 -8.25
C GLN A 152 4.35 -15.44 -8.06
N HIS A 153 4.73 -15.26 -6.82
CA HIS A 153 6.04 -14.75 -6.45
C HIS A 153 6.69 -15.61 -5.38
N ARG A 154 8.01 -15.51 -5.27
CA ARG A 154 8.80 -16.04 -4.17
C ARG A 154 10.01 -15.15 -3.91
N CYS A 155 10.50 -15.22 -2.69
CA CYS A 155 11.65 -14.45 -2.22
C CYS A 155 12.77 -15.43 -1.91
N VAL A 156 13.82 -15.43 -2.73
CA VAL A 156 14.93 -16.40 -2.64
C VAL A 156 16.23 -15.62 -2.73
N ASN A 157 17.16 -15.84 -1.79
CA ASN A 157 18.49 -15.22 -1.79
C ASN A 157 18.47 -13.69 -2.01
N ASN A 158 17.64 -12.97 -1.26
CA ASN A 158 17.42 -11.51 -1.41
C ASN A 158 16.97 -11.06 -2.81
N SER A 159 16.41 -11.97 -3.61
CA SER A 159 15.86 -11.69 -4.92
C SER A 159 14.36 -11.99 -4.95
N LEU A 160 13.61 -11.11 -5.60
CA LEU A 160 12.20 -11.34 -5.92
C LEU A 160 12.14 -12.12 -7.23
N GLU A 161 11.47 -13.26 -7.23
CA GLU A 161 11.18 -14.02 -8.45
C GLU A 161 9.68 -14.11 -8.67
N VAL A 162 9.29 -14.06 -9.94
CA VAL A 162 7.89 -14.13 -10.37
C VAL A 162 7.74 -15.24 -11.40
N ALA A 163 6.62 -15.97 -11.32
CA ALA A 163 6.31 -17.07 -12.22
C ALA A 163 5.20 -16.73 -13.21
N VAL A 164 5.42 -17.09 -14.47
CA VAL A 164 4.41 -17.08 -15.54
C VAL A 164 4.48 -18.44 -16.23
N ASP A 165 3.35 -19.14 -16.29
CA ASP A 165 3.24 -20.46 -16.92
C ASP A 165 4.27 -21.49 -16.40
N GLY A 166 4.57 -21.44 -15.09
CA GLY A 166 5.55 -22.30 -14.43
C GLY A 166 7.02 -21.91 -14.63
N MET A 167 7.32 -20.91 -15.45
CA MET A 167 8.67 -20.38 -15.62
C MET A 167 8.94 -19.28 -14.60
N TRP A 168 10.02 -19.41 -13.83
CA TRP A 168 10.46 -18.41 -12.86
C TRP A 168 11.46 -17.44 -13.48
N ARG A 169 11.28 -16.14 -13.23
CA ARG A 169 12.26 -15.10 -13.59
C ARG A 169 12.53 -14.18 -12.41
N VAL A 170 13.79 -13.77 -12.30
CA VAL A 170 14.25 -12.79 -11.32
C VAL A 170 13.79 -11.39 -11.76
N CYS A 171 13.18 -10.66 -10.83
CA CYS A 171 12.82 -9.26 -10.99
C CYS A 171 14.02 -8.34 -10.72
N PRO A 172 14.15 -7.20 -11.43
CA PRO A 172 15.08 -6.15 -11.04
C PRO A 172 14.79 -5.67 -9.61
N GLU A 173 15.83 -5.33 -8.85
CA GLU A 173 15.69 -4.95 -7.43
C GLU A 173 14.79 -3.71 -7.24
N ALA A 174 14.92 -2.70 -8.11
CA ALA A 174 14.11 -1.50 -8.12
C ALA A 174 12.72 -1.70 -8.78
N GLY A 175 12.38 -2.91 -9.23
CA GLY A 175 11.22 -3.19 -10.06
C GLY A 175 11.45 -2.82 -11.53
N GLY A 176 10.45 -3.11 -12.38
CA GLY A 176 10.51 -2.81 -13.81
C GLY A 176 10.09 -3.97 -14.72
N PRO A 177 10.16 -3.76 -16.05
CA PRO A 177 9.63 -4.71 -17.02
C PRO A 177 10.48 -5.98 -17.16
N ILE A 178 9.81 -7.12 -17.25
CA ILE A 178 10.38 -8.41 -17.59
C ILE A 178 9.51 -9.12 -18.65
N GLN A 179 10.13 -9.88 -19.54
CA GLN A 179 9.46 -10.63 -20.60
C GLN A 179 9.48 -12.14 -20.33
N PHE A 180 8.59 -12.91 -20.95
CA PHE A 180 8.57 -14.37 -20.83
C PHE A 180 8.51 -15.01 -22.21
N SER A 181 9.27 -16.08 -22.41
CA SER A 181 9.24 -16.83 -23.68
C SER A 181 7.85 -17.43 -23.92
N GLY A 182 7.32 -17.30 -25.14
CA GLY A 182 5.97 -17.75 -25.47
C GLY A 182 4.86 -16.77 -25.07
N PHE A 183 5.22 -15.57 -24.61
CA PHE A 183 4.30 -14.45 -24.38
C PHE A 183 4.80 -13.21 -25.13
N ASN A 184 3.86 -12.46 -25.69
CA ASN A 184 4.07 -11.09 -26.16
C ASN A 184 3.84 -10.13 -25.00
N GLY A 185 4.49 -8.96 -25.03
CA GLY A 185 4.37 -7.94 -23.99
C GLY A 185 5.33 -8.18 -22.82
N GLU A 186 5.01 -7.57 -21.68
CA GLU A 186 5.86 -7.55 -20.50
C GLU A 186 5.03 -7.59 -19.21
N LEU A 187 5.65 -8.11 -18.16
CA LEU A 187 5.18 -8.05 -16.79
C LEU A 187 6.01 -7.00 -16.05
N ILE A 188 5.37 -6.09 -15.34
CA ILE A 188 6.06 -5.08 -14.54
C ILE A 188 6.23 -5.61 -13.11
N CYS A 189 7.45 -5.99 -12.77
CA CYS A 189 7.82 -6.38 -11.43
C CYS A 189 7.69 -5.21 -10.45
N PRO A 190 7.18 -5.44 -9.24
CA PRO A 190 7.36 -4.50 -8.14
C PRO A 190 8.81 -4.47 -7.68
N ALA A 191 9.16 -3.45 -6.90
CA ALA A 191 10.45 -3.44 -6.22
C ALA A 191 10.52 -4.56 -5.18
N TYR A 192 11.74 -5.05 -4.90
CA TYR A 192 11.96 -6.15 -3.96
C TYR A 192 11.28 -5.92 -2.60
N HIS A 193 11.39 -4.70 -2.05
CA HIS A 193 10.87 -4.31 -0.75
C HIS A 193 9.34 -4.14 -0.70
N GLU A 194 8.63 -4.30 -1.81
CA GLU A 194 7.15 -4.29 -1.79
C GLU A 194 6.59 -5.67 -1.44
N LEU A 195 7.30 -6.75 -1.79
CA LEU A 195 6.83 -8.13 -1.60
C LEU A 195 7.73 -9.00 -0.72
N CYS A 196 9.05 -8.79 -0.74
CA CYS A 196 10.02 -9.70 -0.14
C CYS A 196 10.67 -9.21 1.16
N THR A 197 10.32 -8.02 1.61
CA THR A 197 10.58 -7.60 2.99
C THR A 197 9.64 -8.35 3.93
N THR A 198 10.07 -9.54 4.36
CA THR A 198 10.03 -9.81 5.79
C THR A 198 10.93 -8.75 6.41
N ILE A 199 10.37 -7.74 7.06
CA ILE A 199 11.20 -6.97 7.98
C ILE A 199 11.77 -8.02 8.93
N PRO A 200 13.10 -8.22 8.98
CA PRO A 200 13.68 -9.01 10.03
C PRO A 200 13.13 -8.44 11.33
N ALA A 201 12.78 -9.29 12.30
CA ALA A 201 12.67 -8.83 13.68
C ALA A 201 13.81 -7.81 13.92
N PRO A 202 13.46 -6.61 14.41
CA PRO A 202 14.22 -5.38 14.17
C PRO A 202 15.70 -5.62 14.44
N ILE A 203 16.54 -5.31 13.44
CA ILE A 203 17.95 -5.06 13.71
C ILE A 203 17.94 -3.93 14.73
N SER A 204 18.33 -4.30 15.94
CA SER A 204 18.41 -3.46 17.12
C SER A 204 19.39 -2.30 16.89
N HIS A 205 18.94 -1.24 16.22
CA HIS A 205 19.27 0.09 16.70
C HIS A 205 18.30 0.38 17.85
N HIS A 206 18.51 -0.29 18.98
CA HIS A 206 17.67 -0.11 20.17
C HIS A 206 17.81 1.35 20.61
N CYS A 207 16.78 2.13 20.34
CA CYS A 207 16.63 3.41 21.00
C CYS A 207 16.42 3.18 22.50
N PRO A 208 16.99 4.05 23.33
CA PRO A 208 16.85 3.97 24.78
C PRO A 208 15.35 3.97 25.14
N SER A 209 14.92 2.95 25.88
CA SER A 209 13.53 2.76 26.31
C SER A 209 12.49 2.86 25.18
N SER A 210 12.85 2.55 23.93
CA SER A 210 11.99 2.76 22.75
C SER A 210 11.45 4.20 22.65
N CYS A 211 12.25 5.18 23.07
CA CYS A 211 11.86 6.59 23.16
C CYS A 211 10.62 6.82 24.04
N ASN A 212 10.33 5.90 24.98
CA ASN A 212 9.10 5.85 25.77
C ASN A 212 7.83 6.04 24.91
N TYR A 213 7.90 5.70 23.62
CA TYR A 213 6.86 5.95 22.62
C TYR A 213 6.47 7.44 22.46
N ASN A 214 7.27 8.36 22.99
CA ASN A 214 7.10 9.80 22.94
C ASN A 214 8.08 10.46 21.97
N GLY A 215 8.56 9.72 20.97
CA GLY A 215 9.49 10.21 19.97
C GLY A 215 9.81 9.19 18.89
N ASP A 216 10.38 9.69 17.79
CA ASP A 216 10.84 8.86 16.68
C ASP A 216 12.24 8.30 16.97
N CYS A 217 12.42 7.00 16.74
CA CYS A 217 13.71 6.35 16.81
C CYS A 217 14.44 6.47 15.46
N ILE A 218 15.46 7.32 15.40
CA ILE A 218 16.26 7.57 14.18
C ILE A 218 17.71 7.20 14.49
N GLU A 219 18.22 6.17 13.82
CA GLU A 219 19.61 5.69 13.98
C GLU A 219 20.04 5.38 15.44
N GLY A 220 19.11 4.89 16.27
CA GLY A 220 19.39 4.57 17.68
C GLY A 220 19.29 5.77 18.64
N LYS A 221 18.86 6.93 18.16
CA LYS A 221 18.60 8.13 18.95
C LYS A 221 17.13 8.53 18.92
N CYS A 222 16.63 9.03 20.03
CA CYS A 222 15.26 9.51 20.15
C CYS A 222 15.11 10.97 19.73
N THR A 223 14.17 11.22 18.84
CA THR A 223 13.68 12.55 18.44
C THR A 223 12.30 12.75 19.07
N CYS A 224 12.23 13.45 20.20
CA CYS A 224 11.00 13.52 20.99
C CYS A 224 9.88 14.34 20.34
N PHE A 225 8.64 13.89 20.52
CA PHE A 225 7.43 14.61 20.17
C PHE A 225 7.27 15.87 21.03
N PHE A 226 6.48 16.82 20.55
CA PHE A 226 6.25 18.09 21.22
C PHE A 226 5.75 17.89 22.67
N GLY A 227 6.37 18.59 23.62
CA GLY A 227 6.07 18.45 25.06
C GLY A 227 6.81 17.30 25.77
N PHE A 228 7.63 16.53 25.07
CA PHE A 228 8.50 15.50 25.63
C PHE A 228 9.97 15.80 25.34
N HIS A 229 10.84 15.45 26.27
CA HIS A 229 12.28 15.65 26.14
C HIS A 229 13.06 14.61 26.94
N GLY A 230 14.39 14.64 26.82
CA GLY A 230 15.29 13.67 27.44
C GLY A 230 15.80 12.63 26.46
N HIS A 231 16.81 11.86 26.89
CA HIS A 231 17.51 10.90 26.05
C HIS A 231 16.60 9.80 25.46
N ASP A 232 15.53 9.48 26.18
CA ASP A 232 14.52 8.49 25.83
C ASP A 232 13.10 9.09 25.82
N CYS A 233 12.94 10.42 25.81
CA CYS A 233 11.64 11.09 25.82
C CYS A 233 10.72 10.75 27.02
N SER A 234 11.28 10.28 28.14
CA SER A 234 10.53 9.98 29.37
C SER A 234 10.03 11.24 30.11
N LYS A 235 10.64 12.40 29.87
CA LYS A 235 10.34 13.62 30.62
C LYS A 235 9.32 14.45 29.86
N ARG A 236 8.20 14.73 30.50
CA ARG A 236 7.15 15.62 29.97
C ARG A 236 7.35 17.03 30.51
N GLU A 237 7.39 18.01 29.62
CA GLU A 237 7.34 19.41 30.01
C GLU A 237 5.87 19.81 30.15
N ILE A 238 5.42 19.97 31.38
CA ILE A 238 4.12 20.59 31.66
C ILE A 238 4.32 22.08 31.46
N LEU A 239 3.99 22.60 30.28
CA LEU A 239 3.80 24.04 30.08
C LEU A 239 2.52 24.48 30.82
N LEU A 240 2.61 24.57 32.16
CA LEU A 240 1.74 25.44 32.95
C LEU A 240 2.21 26.88 32.73
N LYS A 241 1.95 27.42 31.53
CA LYS A 241 1.92 28.85 31.30
C LYS A 241 0.71 29.20 30.44
N ASN A 242 -0.40 29.43 31.15
CA ASN A 242 -1.53 30.26 30.78
C ASN A 242 -1.98 30.19 29.31
N CYS A 243 -2.94 29.31 29.03
CA CYS A 243 -3.92 29.58 27.98
C CYS A 243 -4.64 30.90 28.29
N VAL A 244 -4.17 32.00 27.71
CA VAL A 244 -4.98 33.19 27.45
C VAL A 244 -5.18 33.22 25.95
N PHE A 245 -6.32 32.71 25.51
CA PHE A 245 -7.19 33.27 24.47
C PHE A 245 -8.43 32.36 24.39
N CYS A 246 -9.51 32.83 25.02
CA CYS A 246 -10.88 32.48 24.64
C CYS A 246 -11.23 33.17 23.33
#